data_AF-A0A8C0QC98-F1
#
_entry.id   AF-A0A8C0QC98-F1
#
_cell.length_a   1.000
_cell.length_b   1.000
_cell.length_c   1.000
_cell.angle_alpha   90.00
_cell.angle_beta   90.00
_cell.angle_gamma   90.00
#
_symmetry.space_group_name_H-M   'P 1'
#
loop_
_entity.id
_entity.type
_entity.pdbx_description
1 polymer ?
#
loop_
_entity_poly.entity_id
_entity_poly.type
_entity_poly.pdbx_seq_one_letter_code
_entity_poly.pdbx_strand_id
1 'polypeptide(L)'
;EDLQKVTPPTVTVFEPSEAEISRTQKATLVCLATGFYPDHVELSWWVNGKEVTSGFSTDPQPYKERPSENDSSYCLSSRLRVSASFWHNPRNHFRCQVQFYGLGDDDEWKYDRVKPITQNISAEAWGRADCGFTSVSYHQGVLSATILYEILLGKATLYAVLVSVLVLMVKRKGS
;
A
#
# COMPACT_ATOMS: atom_id res chain seq x y z
N GLU A 1 20.85 -29.71 13.17
CA GLU A 1 20.42 -29.35 11.80
C GLU A 1 21.52 -28.52 11.15
N ASP A 2 21.59 -28.51 9.82
CA ASP A 2 22.58 -27.71 9.10
C ASP A 2 22.15 -26.23 9.12
N LEU A 3 22.72 -25.46 10.05
CA LEU A 3 22.39 -24.04 10.23
C LEU A 3 22.65 -23.23 8.94
N GLN A 4 23.52 -23.70 8.05
CA GLN A 4 23.78 -23.08 6.75
C GLN A 4 22.55 -23.00 5.85
N LYS A 5 21.53 -23.83 6.08
CA LYS A 5 20.32 -23.86 5.26
C LYS A 5 19.26 -22.88 5.72
N VAL A 6 19.38 -22.35 6.94
CA VAL A 6 18.40 -21.40 7.48
C VAL A 6 18.37 -20.16 6.60
N THR A 7 17.19 -19.83 6.07
CA THR A 7 17.01 -18.76 5.09
C THR A 7 15.69 -18.05 5.39
N PRO A 8 15.68 -16.71 5.52
CA PRO A 8 14.47 -15.96 5.78
C PRO A 8 13.58 -15.89 4.53
N PRO A 9 12.25 -15.68 4.69
CA PRO A 9 11.34 -15.57 3.57
C PRO A 9 11.53 -14.27 2.79
N THR A 10 11.32 -14.35 1.48
CA THR A 10 10.97 -13.19 0.67
C THR A 10 9.45 -13.04 0.69
N VAL A 11 8.95 -11.89 1.13
CA VAL A 11 7.52 -11.61 1.24
C VAL A 11 7.08 -10.69 0.13
N THR A 12 6.03 -11.05 -0.60
CA THR A 12 5.45 -10.23 -1.68
C THR A 12 3.93 -10.15 -1.49
N VAL A 13 3.36 -8.95 -1.69
CA VAL A 13 1.91 -8.74 -1.73
C VAL A 13 1.51 -8.44 -3.18
N PHE A 14 0.60 -9.26 -3.70
CA PHE A 14 -0.03 -9.07 -5.01
C PHE A 14 -1.35 -8.34 -4.84
N GLU A 15 -1.51 -7.26 -5.60
CA GLU A 15 -2.74 -6.49 -5.64
C GLU A 15 -3.88 -7.29 -6.32
N PRO A 16 -5.14 -6.99 -5.98
CA PRO A 16 -6.30 -7.61 -6.61
C PRO A 16 -6.37 -7.28 -8.11
N SER A 17 -6.93 -8.19 -8.91
CA SER A 17 -7.17 -7.92 -10.33
C SER A 17 -8.45 -7.09 -10.54
N GLU A 18 -8.41 -6.14 -11.48
CA GLU A 18 -9.61 -5.36 -11.86
C GLU A 18 -10.75 -6.23 -12.38
N ALA A 19 -10.43 -7.38 -13.00
CA ALA A 19 -11.40 -8.36 -13.46
C ALA A 19 -12.18 -9.00 -12.29
N GLU A 20 -11.50 -9.31 -11.17
CA GLU A 20 -12.17 -9.81 -9.96
C GLU A 20 -13.11 -8.74 -9.37
N ILE A 21 -12.59 -7.52 -9.23
CA ILE A 21 -13.31 -6.38 -8.65
C ILE A 21 -14.58 -6.10 -9.45
N SER A 22 -14.44 -5.96 -10.76
CA SER A 22 -15.56 -5.68 -11.67
C SER A 22 -16.64 -6.77 -11.60
N ARG A 23 -16.23 -8.04 -11.56
CA ARG A 23 -17.15 -9.18 -11.58
C ARG A 23 -17.83 -9.45 -10.24
N THR A 24 -17.13 -9.22 -9.13
CA THR A 24 -17.58 -9.71 -7.80
C THR A 24 -17.78 -8.62 -6.76
N GLN A 25 -17.38 -7.37 -7.06
CA GLN A 25 -17.38 -6.25 -6.10
C GLN A 25 -16.59 -6.56 -4.82
N LYS A 26 -15.63 -7.48 -4.92
CA LYS A 26 -14.67 -7.87 -3.89
C LYS A 26 -13.26 -7.80 -4.46
N ALA A 27 -12.29 -7.60 -3.58
CA ALA A 27 -10.90 -7.49 -3.95
C ALA A 27 -10.09 -8.45 -3.06
N THR A 28 -9.34 -9.37 -3.67
CA THR A 28 -8.52 -10.34 -2.95
C THR A 28 -7.04 -10.00 -3.12
N LEU A 29 -6.40 -9.59 -2.02
CA LEU A 29 -4.95 -9.46 -1.96
C LEU A 29 -4.34 -10.84 -1.70
N VAL A 30 -3.20 -11.13 -2.31
CA VAL A 30 -2.46 -12.38 -2.08
C VAL A 30 -1.10 -12.04 -1.50
N CYS A 31 -0.78 -12.59 -0.34
CA CYS A 31 0.58 -12.58 0.20
C CYS A 31 1.25 -13.91 -0.11
N LEU A 32 2.49 -13.85 -0.57
CA LEU A 32 3.33 -15.01 -0.81
C LEU A 32 4.66 -14.83 -0.07
N ALA A 33 4.95 -15.76 0.82
CA ALA A 33 6.27 -15.93 1.44
C ALA A 33 6.98 -17.08 0.72
N THR A 34 8.17 -16.85 0.18
CA THR A 34 8.94 -17.84 -0.59
C THR A 34 10.37 -17.96 -0.10
N GLY A 35 11.05 -19.06 -0.43
CA GLY A 35 12.48 -19.24 -0.23
C GLY A 35 12.93 -19.43 1.21
N PHE A 36 12.01 -19.69 2.16
CA PHE A 36 12.37 -19.82 3.56
C PHE A 36 12.66 -21.25 3.97
N TYR A 37 13.51 -21.40 4.97
CA TYR A 37 13.80 -22.67 5.64
C TYR A 37 14.31 -22.39 7.06
N PRO A 38 13.89 -23.15 8.09
CA PRO A 38 12.88 -24.22 8.07
C PRO A 38 11.46 -23.66 7.86
N ASP A 39 10.42 -24.48 7.97
CA ASP A 39 9.02 -24.09 7.74
C ASP A 39 8.38 -23.30 8.90
N HIS A 40 9.18 -22.83 9.85
CA HIS A 40 8.74 -22.11 11.04
C HIS A 40 8.44 -20.63 10.73
N VAL A 41 7.24 -20.37 10.22
CA VAL A 41 6.73 -19.02 9.96
C VAL A 41 5.31 -18.83 10.45
N GLU A 42 4.98 -17.61 10.88
CA GLU A 42 3.60 -17.20 11.16
C GLU A 42 3.26 -15.99 10.30
N LEU A 43 2.16 -16.10 9.53
CA LEU A 43 1.71 -15.05 8.62
C LEU A 43 0.48 -14.34 9.22
N SER A 44 0.59 -13.02 9.37
CA SER A 44 -0.49 -12.13 9.83
C SER A 44 -0.76 -11.02 8.81
N TRP A 45 -2.00 -10.53 8.79
CA TRP A 45 -2.40 -9.38 8.00
C TRP A 45 -2.64 -8.18 8.90
N TRP A 46 -2.17 -7.03 8.44
CA TRP A 46 -2.35 -5.74 9.10
C TRP A 46 -3.00 -4.77 8.14
N VAL A 47 -4.05 -4.10 8.60
CA VAL A 47 -4.79 -3.10 7.84
C VAL A 47 -4.82 -1.82 8.66
N ASN A 48 -4.30 -0.72 8.08
CA ASN A 48 -4.21 0.59 8.73
C ASN A 48 -3.54 0.53 10.12
N GLY A 49 -2.45 -0.24 10.21
CA GLY A 49 -1.67 -0.41 11.44
C GLY A 49 -2.31 -1.32 12.50
N LYS A 50 -3.43 -1.99 12.20
CA LYS A 50 -4.08 -2.95 13.11
C LYS A 50 -4.10 -4.34 12.52
N GLU A 51 -3.75 -5.34 13.31
CA GLU A 51 -3.86 -6.73 12.91
C GLU A 51 -5.34 -7.10 12.68
N VAL A 52 -5.62 -7.80 11.57
CA VAL A 52 -6.95 -8.33 11.27
C VAL A 52 -7.02 -9.81 11.58
N THR A 53 -8.10 -10.24 12.22
CA THR A 53 -8.31 -11.63 12.68
C THR A 53 -9.33 -12.39 11.84
N SER A 54 -9.90 -11.76 10.81
CA SER A 54 -10.92 -12.36 9.95
C SER A 54 -10.82 -11.84 8.52
N GLY A 55 -11.48 -12.53 7.58
CA GLY A 55 -11.49 -12.16 6.16
C GLY A 55 -10.25 -12.56 5.37
N PHE A 56 -9.32 -13.29 6.00
CA PHE A 56 -8.18 -13.91 5.32
C PHE A 56 -8.19 -15.42 5.48
N SER A 57 -7.51 -16.10 4.54
CA SER A 57 -7.25 -17.54 4.59
C SER A 57 -5.78 -17.75 4.27
N THR A 58 -5.03 -18.28 5.23
CA THR A 58 -3.65 -18.74 5.07
C THR A 58 -3.67 -20.24 4.80
N ASP A 59 -2.80 -20.72 3.91
CA ASP A 59 -2.66 -22.16 3.69
C ASP A 59 -2.26 -22.84 5.02
N PRO A 60 -2.80 -24.02 5.34
CA PRO A 60 -2.64 -24.62 6.67
C PRO A 60 -1.20 -25.03 6.98
N GLN A 61 -0.40 -25.31 5.96
CA GLN A 61 1.00 -25.71 6.08
C GLN A 61 1.81 -25.12 4.91
N PRO A 62 3.06 -24.71 5.15
CA PRO A 62 4.00 -24.40 4.08
C PRO A 62 4.23 -25.59 3.16
N TYR A 63 4.36 -25.35 1.86
CA TYR A 63 4.68 -26.39 0.88
C TYR A 63 6.11 -26.22 0.34
N LYS A 64 6.77 -27.32 0.01
CA LYS A 64 8.11 -27.28 -0.60
C LYS A 64 8.05 -26.70 -2.00
N GLU A 65 8.98 -25.80 -2.32
CA GLU A 65 9.16 -25.28 -3.69
C GLU A 65 9.55 -26.40 -4.67
N ARG A 66 10.35 -27.35 -4.20
CA ARG A 66 10.80 -28.52 -4.95
C ARG A 66 10.51 -29.78 -4.13
N PRO A 67 9.33 -30.39 -4.26
CA PRO A 67 8.90 -31.52 -3.43
C PRO A 67 9.83 -32.73 -3.48
N SER A 68 10.57 -32.92 -4.58
CA SER A 68 11.52 -34.01 -4.77
C SER A 68 12.88 -33.80 -4.09
N GLU A 69 13.17 -32.57 -3.61
CA GLU A 69 14.44 -32.23 -2.97
C GLU A 69 14.29 -32.25 -1.43
N ASN A 70 15.21 -32.93 -0.75
CA ASN A 70 15.25 -32.94 0.71
C ASN A 70 15.60 -31.57 1.28
N ASP A 71 16.42 -30.81 0.56
CA ASP A 71 16.94 -29.49 0.95
C ASP A 71 16.13 -28.33 0.35
N SER A 72 14.89 -28.60 -0.06
CA SER A 72 14.00 -27.58 -0.63
C SER A 72 13.63 -26.53 0.42
N SER A 73 13.63 -25.27 -0.01
CA SER A 73 12.91 -24.17 0.62
C SER A 73 11.40 -24.40 0.60
N TYR A 74 10.72 -23.63 1.44
CA TYR A 74 9.27 -23.61 1.60
C TYR A 74 8.66 -22.34 1.03
N CYS A 75 7.38 -22.46 0.70
CA CYS A 75 6.47 -21.39 0.35
C CYS A 75 5.23 -21.44 1.24
N LEU A 76 4.65 -20.27 1.50
CA LEU A 76 3.36 -20.13 2.18
C LEU A 76 2.56 -19.01 1.52
N SER A 77 1.28 -19.25 1.23
CA SER A 77 0.39 -18.24 0.68
C SER A 77 -0.75 -17.89 1.64
N SER A 78 -1.19 -16.64 1.60
CA SER A 78 -2.36 -16.17 2.31
C SER A 78 -3.16 -15.20 1.45
N ARG A 79 -4.49 -15.22 1.60
CA ARG A 79 -5.42 -14.45 0.77
C ARG A 79 -6.32 -13.62 1.66
N LEU A 80 -6.23 -12.30 1.57
CA LEU A 80 -7.10 -11.36 2.30
C LEU A 80 -8.16 -10.81 1.36
N ARG A 81 -9.43 -11.04 1.68
CA ARG A 81 -10.55 -10.60 0.84
C ARG A 81 -11.31 -9.45 1.50
N VAL A 82 -11.39 -8.32 0.80
CA VAL A 82 -12.09 -7.10 1.25
C VAL A 82 -13.17 -6.68 0.24
N SER A 83 -13.98 -5.68 0.59
CA SER A 83 -14.88 -5.06 -0.39
C SER A 83 -14.08 -4.22 -1.39
N ALA A 84 -14.57 -4.13 -2.63
CA ALA A 84 -13.99 -3.25 -3.65
C ALA A 84 -13.88 -1.80 -3.17
N SER A 85 -14.92 -1.28 -2.52
CA SER A 85 -14.93 0.08 -1.95
C SER A 85 -13.85 0.31 -0.89
N PHE A 86 -13.46 -0.74 -0.15
CA PHE A 86 -12.40 -0.64 0.85
C PHE A 86 -11.02 -0.69 0.19
N TRP A 87 -10.83 -1.53 -0.82
CA TRP A 87 -9.62 -1.53 -1.63
C TRP A 87 -9.42 -0.19 -2.38
N HIS A 88 -10.49 0.38 -2.93
CA HIS A 88 -10.43 1.63 -3.70
C HIS A 88 -10.24 2.91 -2.89
N ASN A 89 -10.09 2.81 -1.57
CA ASN A 89 -9.70 3.94 -0.75
C ASN A 89 -8.17 4.00 -0.68
N PRO A 90 -7.51 5.00 -1.31
CA PRO A 90 -6.05 5.09 -1.33
C PRO A 90 -5.42 5.41 0.03
N ARG A 91 -6.24 5.70 1.05
CA ARG A 91 -5.78 5.86 2.43
C ARG A 91 -5.64 4.53 3.17
N ASN A 92 -6.21 3.45 2.62
CA ASN A 92 -6.10 2.15 3.25
C ASN A 92 -4.74 1.54 2.91
N HIS A 93 -4.04 1.12 3.97
CA HIS A 93 -2.74 0.48 3.92
C HIS A 93 -2.88 -0.98 4.34
N PHE A 94 -2.37 -1.88 3.51
CA PHE A 94 -2.38 -3.31 3.73
C PHE A 94 -0.95 -3.79 3.88
N ARG A 95 -0.69 -4.59 4.91
CA ARG A 95 0.63 -5.13 5.18
C ARG A 95 0.51 -6.61 5.52
N CYS A 96 1.22 -7.44 4.79
CA CYS A 96 1.43 -8.83 5.15
C CYS A 96 2.71 -8.91 5.97
N GLN A 97 2.63 -9.44 7.19
CA GLN A 97 3.78 -9.67 8.06
C GLN A 97 4.00 -11.17 8.23
N VAL A 98 5.25 -11.57 8.08
CA VAL A 98 5.71 -12.94 8.31
C VAL A 98 6.71 -12.89 9.45
N GLN A 99 6.35 -13.48 10.58
CA GLN A 99 7.26 -13.74 11.68
C GLN A 99 8.06 -15.01 11.31
N PHE A 100 9.35 -14.84 11.05
CA PHE A 100 10.27 -15.93 10.77
C PHE A 100 11.00 -16.31 12.04
N TYR A 101 10.99 -17.60 12.38
CA TYR A 101 11.69 -18.15 13.54
C TYR A 101 13.00 -18.79 13.08
N GLY A 102 14.03 -17.94 12.96
CA GLY A 102 15.37 -18.31 12.52
C GLY A 102 16.30 -18.65 13.70
N LEU A 103 17.58 -18.32 13.53
CA LEU A 103 18.60 -18.56 14.55
C LEU A 103 18.47 -17.59 15.73
N GLY A 104 18.85 -18.06 16.92
CA GLY A 104 19.00 -17.26 18.13
C GLY A 104 20.38 -16.61 18.21
N ASP A 105 20.57 -15.69 19.16
CA ASP A 105 21.84 -14.97 19.31
C ASP A 105 23.02 -15.89 19.64
N ASP A 106 22.77 -16.94 20.44
CA ASP A 106 23.77 -17.90 20.90
C ASP A 106 24.26 -18.88 19.80
N ASP A 107 23.56 -18.95 18.65
CA ASP A 107 23.95 -19.86 17.56
C ASP A 107 25.22 -19.37 16.85
N GLU A 108 26.24 -20.24 16.74
CA GLU A 108 27.49 -19.88 16.08
C GLU A 108 27.30 -19.75 14.55
N TRP A 109 27.67 -18.60 13.98
CA TRP A 109 27.51 -18.31 12.56
C TRP A 109 28.86 -18.02 11.89
N LYS A 110 29.31 -18.94 11.02
CA LYS A 110 30.64 -18.91 10.38
C LYS A 110 30.62 -18.58 8.89
N TYR A 111 29.46 -18.21 8.36
CA TYR A 111 29.26 -18.00 6.92
C TYR A 111 29.30 -16.52 6.57
N ASP A 112 29.77 -16.20 5.37
CA ASP A 112 29.99 -14.81 4.91
C ASP A 112 28.70 -13.99 4.72
N ARG A 113 27.53 -14.64 4.70
CA ARG A 113 26.24 -13.97 4.57
C ARG A 113 25.68 -13.55 5.93
N VAL A 114 24.71 -12.64 5.93
CA VAL A 114 24.03 -12.19 7.16
C VAL A 114 23.40 -13.38 7.88
N LYS A 115 23.59 -13.45 9.21
CA LYS A 115 22.99 -14.48 10.07
C LYS A 115 21.46 -14.37 10.01
N PRO A 116 20.75 -15.45 9.63
CA PRO A 116 19.30 -15.46 9.47
C PRO A 116 18.62 -15.61 10.85
N ILE A 117 18.54 -14.51 11.58
CA ILE A 117 17.94 -14.48 12.92
C ILE A 117 16.41 -14.49 12.88
N THR A 118 15.80 -14.74 14.03
CA THR A 118 14.36 -14.49 14.22
C THR A 118 14.02 -13.03 13.98
N GLN A 119 13.09 -12.77 13.04
CA GLN A 119 12.75 -11.41 12.62
C GLN A 119 11.36 -11.33 11.98
N ASN A 120 10.81 -10.12 11.90
CA ASN A 120 9.59 -9.83 11.15
C ASN A 120 9.93 -9.28 9.76
N ILE A 121 9.43 -9.96 8.73
CA ILE A 121 9.55 -9.52 7.34
C ILE A 121 8.15 -9.13 6.85
N SER A 122 8.02 -8.00 6.16
CA SER A 122 6.72 -7.58 5.64
C SER A 122 6.81 -7.01 4.24
N ALA A 123 5.70 -7.15 3.52
CA ALA A 123 5.44 -6.42 2.29
C ALA A 123 4.10 -5.69 2.38
N GLU A 124 4.00 -4.59 1.65
CA GLU A 124 2.93 -3.62 1.80
C GLU A 124 2.29 -3.30 0.46
N ALA A 125 1.00 -2.97 0.49
CA ALA A 125 0.25 -2.46 -0.63
C ALA A 125 -0.68 -1.34 -0.14
N TRP A 126 -0.83 -0.31 -0.96
CA TRP A 126 -1.79 0.75 -0.71
C TRP A 126 -3.04 0.49 -1.55
N GLY A 127 -4.20 0.84 -1.01
CA GLY A 127 -5.43 0.84 -1.80
C GLY A 127 -5.24 1.67 -3.07
N ARG A 128 -5.80 1.20 -4.19
CA ARG A 128 -5.77 1.93 -5.45
C ARG A 128 -7.14 2.42 -5.78
N ALA A 129 -7.29 3.73 -5.93
CA ALA A 129 -8.51 4.28 -6.46
C ALA A 129 -8.79 3.70 -7.85
N ASP A 130 -10.07 3.39 -8.10
CA ASP A 130 -10.58 3.09 -9.43
C ASP A 130 -10.16 4.21 -10.41
N CYS A 131 -10.15 3.94 -11.71
CA CYS A 131 -9.86 4.95 -12.73
C CYS A 131 -10.93 6.08 -12.82
N GLY A 132 -11.88 6.11 -11.89
CA GLY A 132 -12.88 7.14 -11.67
C GLY A 132 -12.44 8.28 -10.72
N PHE A 133 -13.37 9.18 -10.40
CA PHE A 133 -13.09 10.40 -9.64
C PHE A 133 -12.68 10.09 -8.19
N THR A 134 -11.43 10.37 -7.84
CA THR A 134 -10.86 10.11 -6.51
C THR A 134 -11.06 11.32 -5.58
N SER A 135 -10.99 11.10 -4.26
CA SER A 135 -10.99 12.22 -3.30
C SER A 135 -9.76 13.12 -3.47
N VAL A 136 -8.62 12.57 -3.89
CA VAL A 136 -7.39 13.32 -4.19
C VAL A 136 -7.60 14.23 -5.40
N SER A 137 -8.14 13.70 -6.50
CA SER A 137 -8.49 14.50 -7.68
C SER A 137 -9.59 15.52 -7.39
N TYR A 138 -10.53 15.23 -6.49
CA TYR A 138 -11.52 16.21 -6.01
C TYR A 138 -10.85 17.35 -5.24
N HIS A 139 -9.99 17.04 -4.26
CA HIS A 139 -9.24 18.05 -3.53
C HIS A 139 -8.39 18.92 -4.45
N GLN A 140 -7.71 18.32 -5.42
CA GLN A 140 -6.90 19.04 -6.40
C GLN A 140 -7.78 19.90 -7.34
N GLY A 141 -8.97 19.43 -7.70
CA GLY A 141 -9.97 20.19 -8.46
C GLY A 141 -10.49 21.41 -7.69
N VAL A 142 -10.83 21.24 -6.40
CA VAL A 142 -11.27 22.34 -5.53
C VAL A 142 -10.15 23.36 -5.30
N LEU A 143 -8.91 22.91 -5.08
CA LEU A 143 -7.75 23.80 -4.97
C LEU A 143 -7.51 24.60 -6.26
N SER A 144 -7.64 23.96 -7.42
CA SER A 144 -7.50 24.65 -8.71
C SER A 144 -8.62 25.68 -8.92
N ALA A 145 -9.86 25.33 -8.59
CA ALA A 145 -11.01 26.22 -8.70
C ALA A 145 -10.91 27.42 -7.75
N THR A 146 -10.47 27.21 -6.51
CA THR A 146 -10.26 28.30 -5.54
C THR A 146 -9.20 29.28 -6.00
N ILE A 147 -8.04 28.80 -6.49
CA ILE A 147 -7.01 29.67 -7.07
C ILE A 147 -7.55 30.48 -8.26
N LEU A 148 -8.31 29.84 -9.16
CA LEU A 148 -8.93 30.54 -10.28
C LEU A 148 -9.92 31.61 -9.82
N TYR A 149 -10.71 31.32 -8.80
CA TYR A 149 -11.70 32.25 -8.26
C TYR A 149 -11.02 33.48 -7.63
N GLU A 150 -9.96 33.28 -6.86
CA GLU A 150 -9.14 34.36 -6.29
C GLU A 150 -8.52 35.25 -7.39
N ILE A 151 -8.01 34.65 -8.47
CA ILE A 151 -7.49 35.41 -9.62
C ILE A 151 -8.59 36.24 -10.29
N LEU A 152 -9.79 35.67 -10.48
CA LEU A 152 -10.91 36.38 -11.10
C LEU A 152 -11.42 37.53 -10.23
N LEU A 153 -11.51 37.34 -8.92
CA LEU A 153 -11.83 38.39 -7.94
C LEU A 153 -10.77 39.50 -7.95
N GLY A 154 -9.48 39.14 -7.96
CA GLY A 154 -8.38 40.10 -8.08
C GLY A 154 -8.45 40.91 -9.38
N LYS A 155 -8.79 40.27 -10.49
CA LYS A 155 -9.01 40.97 -11.77
C LYS A 155 -10.21 41.91 -11.70
N ALA A 156 -11.36 41.43 -11.23
CA ALA A 156 -12.59 42.21 -11.16
C ALA A 156 -12.44 43.46 -10.27
N THR A 157 -11.76 43.33 -9.12
CA THR A 157 -11.45 44.44 -8.23
C THR A 157 -10.52 45.46 -8.89
N LEU A 158 -9.47 45.02 -9.59
CA LEU A 158 -8.59 45.91 -10.35
C LEU A 158 -9.36 46.68 -11.44
N TYR A 159 -10.23 46.01 -12.20
CA TYR A 159 -11.08 46.66 -13.20
C TYR A 159 -12.02 47.69 -12.58
N ALA A 160 -12.66 47.38 -11.45
CA ALA A 160 -13.54 48.31 -10.75
C ALA A 160 -12.78 49.58 -10.27
N VAL A 161 -11.55 49.42 -9.77
CA VAL A 161 -10.69 50.55 -9.36
C VAL A 161 -10.32 51.41 -10.57
N LEU A 162 -9.87 50.80 -11.67
CA LEU A 162 -9.49 51.53 -12.89
C LEU A 162 -10.65 52.35 -13.46
N VAL A 163 -11.85 51.75 -13.56
CA VAL A 163 -13.05 52.45 -14.04
C VAL A 163 -13.43 53.59 -13.09
N SER A 164 -13.38 53.36 -11.78
CA SER A 164 -13.67 54.40 -10.77
C SER A 164 -12.71 55.59 -10.87
N VAL A 165 -11.41 55.34 -11.06
CA VAL A 165 -10.39 56.38 -11.26
C VAL A 165 -10.64 57.16 -12.56
N LEU A 166 -10.96 56.47 -13.66
CA LEU A 166 -11.30 57.12 -14.92
C LEU A 166 -12.52 58.03 -14.80
N VAL A 167 -13.59 57.58 -14.13
CA VAL A 167 -14.79 58.39 -13.87
C VAL A 167 -14.46 59.63 -13.03
N LEU A 168 -13.62 59.49 -12.01
CA LEU A 168 -13.16 60.62 -11.19
C LEU A 168 -12.33 61.63 -12.00
N MET A 169 -11.44 61.14 -12.88
CA MET A 169 -10.64 61.99 -13.78
C MET A 169 -11.53 62.78 -14.74
N VAL A 170 -12.55 62.15 -15.33
CA VAL A 170 -13.51 62.81 -16.23
C VAL A 170 -14.32 63.87 -15.49
N LYS A 171 -14.84 63.55 -14.29
CA LYS A 171 -15.58 64.53 -13.46
C LYS A 171 -14.73 65.74 -13.08
N ARG A 172 -13.43 65.56 -12.80
CA ARG A 172 -12.51 66.67 -12.49
C ARG A 172 -12.15 67.54 -13.69
N LYS A 173 -12.14 66.99 -14.90
CA LYS A 173 -11.73 67.72 -16.11
C LYS A 173 -12.88 68.50 -16.76
N GLY A 174 -14.13 68.15 -16.44
CA GLY A 174 -15.34 68.83 -16.92
C GLY A 174 -15.92 69.87 -15.95
N SER A 175 -15.27 70.11 -14.80
CA SER A 175 -15.58 71.17 -13.84
C SER A 175 -14.48 72.22 -13.83
#